data_AF-A0A7M2C1E1-F1
#
_entry.id   AF-A0A7M2C1E1-F1
#
_cell.length_a   1.000
_cell.length_b   1.000
_cell.length_c   1.000
_cell.angle_alpha   90.00
_cell.angle_beta   90.00
_cell.angle_gamma   90.00
#
_symmetry.space_group_name_H-M   'P 1'
#
loop_
_entity.id
_entity.type
_entity.pdbx_description
1 polymer ?
#
loop_
_entity_poly.entity_id
_entity_poly.type
_entity_poly.pdbx_seq_one_letter_code
_entity_poly.pdbx_strand_id
1 'polypeptide(L)'
;MYTGPISNGMLLGMTHERRSAVILELSPDVRRKLAHIASLGAERETEKAAEHFDKGRRTWADTRLDHAQSLTRLAAELTGGPDGSSSSNPSTPDPSPRAPESARRLLQQGTQP
;
A
#
# COMPACT_ATOMS: atom_id res chain seq x y z
N MET A 1 -19.10 13.67 -17.00
CA MET A 1 -19.48 12.27 -17.28
C MET A 1 -18.70 11.74 -18.48
N TYR A 2 -17.59 11.06 -18.22
CA TYR A 2 -16.88 10.28 -19.22
C TYR A 2 -17.74 9.08 -19.67
N THR A 3 -18.04 8.97 -20.96
CA THR A 3 -18.93 7.95 -21.54
C THR A 3 -18.19 6.88 -22.35
N GLY A 4 -16.85 6.94 -22.40
CA GLY A 4 -16.04 5.94 -23.07
C GLY A 4 -15.81 4.69 -22.22
N PRO A 5 -15.45 3.55 -22.84
CA PRO A 5 -14.99 2.38 -22.09
C PRO A 5 -13.75 2.77 -21.28
N ILE A 6 -13.71 2.44 -19.98
CA ILE A 6 -12.55 2.65 -19.13
C ILE A 6 -11.96 1.32 -18.67
N SER A 7 -10.63 1.23 -18.58
CA SER A 7 -9.91 0.01 -18.20
C SER A 7 -8.83 0.32 -17.16
N ASN A 8 -8.41 -0.71 -16.43
CA ASN A 8 -7.36 -0.59 -15.42
C ASN A 8 -6.04 -0.09 -16.01
N GLY A 9 -5.68 -0.54 -17.23
CA GLY A 9 -4.48 -0.05 -17.92
C GLY A 9 -4.53 1.44 -18.25
N MET A 10 -5.71 1.95 -18.64
CA MET A 10 -5.88 3.39 -18.85
C MET A 10 -5.79 4.19 -17.55
N LEU A 11 -6.35 3.68 -16.45
CA LEU A 11 -6.22 4.33 -15.14
C LEU A 11 -4.76 4.36 -14.67
N LEU A 12 -4.00 3.27 -14.82
CA LEU A 12 -2.58 3.21 -14.47
C LEU A 12 -1.72 4.14 -15.32
N GLY A 13 -2.09 4.38 -16.58
CA GLY A 13 -1.42 5.33 -17.47
C GLY A 13 -1.70 6.81 -17.16
N MET A 14 -2.64 7.11 -16.26
CA MET A 14 -2.96 8.48 -15.85
C MET A 14 -2.12 8.93 -14.65
N THR A 15 -1.94 10.25 -14.54
CA THR A 15 -1.46 10.85 -13.29
C THR A 15 -2.43 10.56 -12.14
N HIS A 16 -1.92 10.57 -10.91
CA HIS A 16 -2.74 10.29 -9.73
C HIS A 16 -3.96 11.23 -9.63
N GLU A 17 -3.77 12.54 -9.82
CA GLU A 17 -4.85 13.52 -9.75
C GLU A 17 -5.96 13.25 -10.78
N ARG A 18 -5.59 12.99 -12.03
CA ARG A 18 -6.55 12.70 -13.10
C ARG A 18 -7.26 11.38 -12.85
N ARG A 19 -6.53 10.37 -12.39
CA ARG A 19 -7.09 9.06 -12.05
C ARG A 19 -8.13 9.19 -10.94
N SER A 20 -7.81 9.89 -9.85
CA SER A 20 -8.72 10.11 -8.73
C SER A 20 -10.00 10.83 -9.16
N ALA A 21 -9.88 11.89 -9.96
CA ALA A 21 -11.05 12.60 -10.51
C ALA A 21 -11.95 11.68 -11.35
N VAL A 22 -11.35 10.86 -12.21
CA VAL A 22 -12.08 9.90 -13.04
C VAL A 22 -12.76 8.84 -12.18
N ILE A 23 -12.07 8.27 -11.17
CA ILE A 23 -12.66 7.28 -10.25
C ILE A 23 -13.89 7.85 -9.54
N LEU A 24 -13.87 9.12 -9.14
CA LEU A 24 -15.03 9.79 -8.52
C LEU A 24 -16.21 9.96 -9.47
N GLU A 25 -15.97 10.15 -10.77
CA GLU A 25 -17.03 10.19 -11.78
C GLU A 25 -17.63 8.81 -12.11
N LEU A 26 -16.97 7.71 -11.72
CA LEU A 26 -17.45 6.36 -12.00
C LEU A 26 -18.54 5.91 -11.03
N SER A 27 -19.57 5.28 -11.60
CA SER A 27 -20.60 4.59 -10.82
C SER A 27 -19.97 3.54 -9.88
N PRO A 28 -20.54 3.34 -8.67
CA PRO A 28 -20.02 2.38 -7.69
C PRO A 28 -19.88 0.95 -8.23
N ASP A 29 -20.76 0.52 -9.13
CA ASP A 29 -20.71 -0.80 -9.77
C ASP A 29 -19.49 -0.92 -10.70
N VAL A 30 -19.23 0.11 -11.51
CA VAL A 30 -18.06 0.16 -12.41
C VAL A 30 -16.77 0.16 -11.60
N ARG A 31 -16.71 0.91 -10.50
CA ARG A 31 -15.57 0.89 -9.57
C ARG A 31 -15.32 -0.49 -9.00
N ARG A 32 -16.37 -1.18 -8.51
CA ARG A 32 -16.27 -2.55 -7.99
C ARG A 32 -15.78 -3.54 -9.06
N LYS A 33 -16.31 -3.45 -10.27
CA LYS A 33 -15.88 -4.31 -11.39
C LYS A 33 -14.41 -4.08 -11.74
N LEU A 34 -13.98 -2.84 -11.88
CA LEU A 34 -12.59 -2.50 -12.18
C LEU A 34 -11.64 -2.95 -11.06
N ALA A 35 -12.04 -2.76 -9.80
CA ALA A 35 -11.26 -3.21 -8.65
C ALA A 35 -11.09 -4.73 -8.62
N HIS A 36 -12.17 -5.46 -8.91
CA HIS A 36 -12.12 -6.91 -9.00
C HIS A 36 -11.19 -7.37 -10.14
N ILE A 37 -11.31 -6.78 -11.33
CA ILE A 37 -10.42 -7.07 -12.46
C ILE A 37 -8.96 -6.74 -12.13
N ALA A 38 -8.71 -5.65 -11.40
CA ALA A 38 -7.36 -5.26 -10.99
C ALA A 38 -6.77 -6.29 -10.01
N SER A 39 -7.57 -6.77 -9.06
CA SER A 39 -7.17 -7.80 -8.10
C SER A 39 -6.81 -9.11 -8.81
N LEU A 40 -7.67 -9.60 -9.71
CA LEU A 40 -7.40 -10.78 -10.52
C LEU A 40 -6.13 -10.62 -11.38
N GLY A 41 -5.92 -9.41 -11.93
CA GLY A 41 -4.71 -9.07 -12.66
C GLY A 41 -3.46 -9.15 -11.79
N ALA A 42 -3.51 -8.62 -10.56
CA ALA A 42 -2.41 -8.67 -9.62
C ALA A 42 -2.04 -10.11 -9.24
N GLU A 43 -3.03 -10.92 -8.87
CA GLU A 43 -2.84 -12.34 -8.53
C GLU A 43 -2.13 -13.10 -9.66
N ARG A 44 -2.59 -12.91 -10.90
CA ARG A 44 -2.01 -13.55 -12.08
C ARG A 44 -0.57 -13.11 -12.35
N GLU A 45 -0.26 -11.84 -12.15
CA GLU A 45 1.10 -11.33 -12.37
C GLU A 45 2.06 -11.81 -11.26
N THR A 46 1.58 -11.93 -10.02
CA THR A 46 2.33 -12.55 -8.91
C THR A 46 2.60 -14.04 -9.16
N GLU A 47 1.62 -14.80 -9.63
CA GLU A 47 1.79 -16.22 -9.96
C GLU A 47 2.87 -16.42 -11.04
N LYS A 48 2.81 -15.63 -12.13
CA LYS A 48 3.83 -15.66 -13.18
C LYS A 48 5.20 -15.21 -12.68
N ALA A 49 5.25 -14.23 -11.78
CA ALA A 49 6.50 -13.77 -11.20
C ALA A 49 7.16 -14.90 -10.42
N ALA A 50 6.39 -15.63 -9.59
CA ALA A 50 6.89 -16.80 -8.87
C ALA A 50 7.44 -17.86 -9.85
N GLU A 51 6.66 -18.22 -10.88
CA GLU A 51 7.08 -19.20 -11.89
C GLU A 51 8.40 -18.83 -12.59
N HIS A 52 8.65 -17.55 -12.80
CA HIS A 52 9.86 -17.06 -13.45
C HIS A 52 11.02 -16.79 -12.48
N PHE A 53 10.73 -16.56 -11.21
CA PHE A 53 11.72 -16.52 -10.16
C PHE A 53 12.40 -17.89 -10.01
N ASP A 54 11.62 -18.97 -10.00
CA ASP A 54 12.12 -20.36 -9.96
C ASP A 54 12.97 -20.71 -11.19
N LYS A 55 12.69 -20.08 -12.33
CA LYS A 55 13.46 -20.25 -13.59
C LYS A 55 14.70 -19.32 -13.67
N GLY A 56 15.04 -18.63 -12.59
CA GLY A 56 16.21 -17.74 -12.51
C GLY A 56 16.05 -16.39 -13.23
N ARG A 57 14.84 -16.04 -13.70
CA ARG A 57 14.56 -14.79 -14.43
C ARG A 57 14.12 -13.67 -13.49
N ARG A 58 14.97 -13.33 -12.52
CA ARG A 58 14.65 -12.36 -11.45
C ARG A 58 14.19 -11.01 -11.97
N THR A 59 14.95 -10.36 -12.88
CA THR A 59 14.59 -9.04 -13.42
C THR A 59 13.19 -9.00 -14.04
N TRP A 60 12.80 -10.06 -14.75
CA TRP A 60 11.47 -10.15 -15.34
C TRP A 60 10.39 -10.34 -14.26
N ALA A 61 10.67 -11.18 -13.27
CA ALA A 61 9.77 -11.41 -12.14
C ALA A 61 9.56 -10.13 -11.32
N ASP A 62 10.62 -9.36 -11.06
CA ASP A 62 10.56 -8.05 -10.41
C ASP A 62 9.65 -7.08 -11.16
N THR A 63 9.78 -6.96 -12.49
CA THR A 63 8.88 -6.12 -13.31
C THR A 63 7.41 -6.55 -13.16
N ARG A 64 7.12 -7.85 -13.04
CA ARG A 64 5.75 -8.33 -12.84
C ARG A 64 5.23 -8.07 -11.43
N LEU A 65 6.08 -8.20 -10.41
CA LEU A 65 5.70 -7.87 -9.04
C LEU A 65 5.39 -6.38 -8.90
N ASP A 66 6.18 -5.51 -9.52
CA ASP A 66 5.89 -4.07 -9.58
C ASP A 66 4.53 -3.78 -10.23
N HIS A 67 4.24 -4.45 -11.35
CA HIS A 67 2.95 -4.32 -12.02
C HIS A 67 1.79 -4.86 -11.17
N ALA A 68 1.98 -6.00 -10.48
CA ALA A 68 0.99 -6.55 -9.55
C ALA A 68 0.72 -5.62 -8.37
N GLN A 69 1.76 -4.97 -7.83
CA GLN A 69 1.62 -3.96 -6.77
C GLN A 69 0.84 -2.73 -7.27
N SER A 70 1.12 -2.28 -8.49
CA SER A 70 0.39 -1.17 -9.12
C SER A 70 -1.10 -1.48 -9.27
N LEU A 71 -1.43 -2.70 -9.71
CA LEU A 71 -2.83 -3.17 -9.80
C LEU A 71 -3.50 -3.31 -8.43
N THR A 72 -2.77 -3.79 -7.42
CA THR A 72 -3.28 -3.89 -6.05
C THR A 72 -3.61 -2.51 -5.46
N ARG A 73 -2.73 -1.52 -5.66
CA ARG A 73 -2.97 -0.13 -5.26
C ARG A 73 -4.17 0.45 -5.99
N LEU A 74 -4.28 0.23 -7.30
CA LEU A 74 -5.43 0.69 -8.07
C LEU A 74 -6.75 0.09 -7.56
N ALA A 75 -6.77 -1.21 -7.23
CA ALA A 75 -7.94 -1.86 -6.65
C ALA A 75 -8.37 -1.21 -5.32
N ALA A 76 -7.39 -0.88 -4.47
CA ALA A 76 -7.62 -0.14 -3.24
C ALA A 76 -8.15 1.28 -3.51
N GLU A 77 -7.58 2.03 -4.46
CA GLU A 77 -8.08 3.36 -4.84
C GLU A 77 -9.54 3.31 -5.36
N LEU A 78 -9.88 2.29 -6.15
CA LEU A 78 -11.22 2.11 -6.70
C LEU A 78 -12.28 1.78 -5.63
N THR A 79 -11.87 1.12 -4.54
CA THR A 79 -12.77 0.69 -3.45
C THR A 79 -12.76 1.62 -2.24
N GLY A 80 -11.66 2.35 -2.01
CA GLY A 80 -11.40 3.13 -0.80
C GLY A 80 -12.20 4.43 -0.69
N GLY A 81 -12.75 4.97 -1.78
CA GLY A 81 -13.41 6.28 -1.77
C GLY A 81 -12.49 7.41 -1.29
N PRO A 82 -12.94 8.67 -1.34
CA PRO A 82 -12.15 9.83 -0.90
C PRO A 82 -11.85 9.85 0.62
N ASP A 83 -12.40 8.92 1.41
CA ASP A 83 -12.26 8.84 2.87
C ASP A 83 -11.30 7.72 3.35
N GLY A 84 -10.51 7.13 2.45
CA GLY A 84 -9.63 6.00 2.76
C GLY A 84 -8.18 6.37 3.13
N SER A 85 -7.82 7.65 3.20
CA SER A 85 -6.48 8.09 3.61
C SER A 85 -6.53 8.79 4.96
N SER A 86 -6.44 8.00 6.05
CA SER A 86 -5.60 8.33 7.22
C SER A 86 -5.70 7.22 8.28
N SER A 87 -4.82 6.23 8.19
CA SER A 87 -4.02 5.77 9.34
C SER A 87 -3.19 4.55 8.94
N SER A 88 -2.20 4.76 8.08
CA SER A 88 -0.89 4.19 8.39
C SER A 88 -0.21 5.19 9.32
N ASN A 89 -0.63 5.21 10.59
CA ASN A 89 0.30 5.60 11.63
C ASN A 89 1.23 4.39 11.75
N PRO A 90 2.51 4.43 11.34
CA PRO A 90 3.45 3.49 11.91
C PRO A 90 3.45 3.81 13.40
N SER A 91 2.80 2.95 14.20
CA SER A 91 2.98 2.93 15.65
C SER A 91 4.47 3.10 15.89
N THR A 92 4.84 4.25 16.43
CA THR A 92 6.19 4.49 16.92
C THR A 92 6.50 3.29 17.81
N PRO A 93 7.50 2.45 17.51
CA PRO A 93 7.89 1.45 18.47
C PRO A 93 8.36 2.22 19.69
N ASP A 94 7.58 2.13 20.78
CA ASP A 94 7.96 2.66 22.09
C ASP A 94 9.38 2.16 22.41
N PRO A 95 10.38 3.05 22.50
CA PRO A 95 11.68 2.66 22.97
C PRO A 95 11.85 3.27 24.35
N SER A 96 11.29 2.66 25.40
CA SER A 96 12.13 2.15 26.49
C SER A 96 11.31 1.65 27.67
N PRO A 97 11.58 0.43 28.17
CA PRO A 97 11.14 0.03 29.48
C PRO A 97 11.80 0.95 30.51
N ARG A 98 10.96 1.69 31.24
CA ARG A 98 11.30 2.48 32.42
C ARG A 98 12.30 1.70 33.28
N ALA A 99 13.55 2.15 33.29
CA ALA A 99 14.59 1.60 34.16
C ALA A 99 14.08 1.56 35.61
N PRO A 100 14.39 0.51 36.39
CA PRO A 100 13.93 0.42 37.76
C PRO A 100 14.48 1.58 38.59
N GLU A 101 13.60 2.16 39.41
CA GLU A 101 13.79 3.27 40.34
C GLU A 101 14.80 2.96 41.48
N SER A 102 15.71 2.01 41.28
CA SER A 102 16.73 1.61 42.24
C SER A 102 18.03 2.41 42.08
N ALA A 103 18.23 3.09 40.94
CA ALA A 103 19.46 3.85 40.67
C ALA A 103 19.45 5.30 41.16
N ARG A 104 18.28 5.88 41.49
CA ARG A 104 18.17 7.30 41.90
C ARG A 104 18.41 7.56 43.40
N ARG A 105 18.49 6.51 44.25
CA ARG A 105 18.71 6.66 45.70
C ARG A 105 20.16 6.60 46.16
N LEU A 106 21.10 6.13 45.34
CA LEU A 106 22.50 5.97 45.77
C LEU A 106 23.38 7.22 45.59
N LEU A 107 22.86 8.31 44.99
CA LEU A 107 23.60 9.56 44.78
C LEU A 107 23.24 10.68 45.78
N GLN A 108 22.37 10.42 46.76
CA GLN A 108 21.97 11.40 47.79
C GLN A 108 22.54 11.11 49.19
N GLN A 109 23.36 10.07 49.36
CA GLN A 109 23.99 9.75 50.64
C GLN A 109 25.50 9.62 50.44
N GLY A 110 26.21 10.74 50.52
CA GLY A 110 27.66 10.71 50.42
C GLY A 110 28.35 12.06 50.26
N THR A 111 27.85 13.14 50.88
CA THR A 111 28.60 14.39 51.00
C THR A 111 28.50 14.93 52.43
N GLN A 112 29.46 14.50 53.26
CA GLN A 112 30.02 15.21 54.41
C GLN A 112 31.40 14.57 54.65
N PRO A 113 32.41 15.27 55.22
CA PRO A 113 32.35 16.51 56.01
C PRO A 113 32.64 17.81 55.25
#